data_AF-A0A9E4G5T0-F1
#
_entry.id   AF-A0A9E4G5T0-F1
#
_cell.length_a   1.000
_cell.length_b   1.000
_cell.length_c   1.000
_cell.angle_alpha   90.00
_cell.angle_beta   90.00
_cell.angle_gamma   90.00
#
_symmetry.space_group_name_H-M   'P 1'
#
loop_
_entity.id
_entity.type
_entity.pdbx_description
1 polymer ?
#
loop_
_entity_poly.entity_id
_entity_poly.type
_entity_poly.pdbx_seq_one_letter_code
_entity_poly.pdbx_strand_id
1 'polypeptide(L)'
;MNEDTVLAQLRDIHLPADLGATAPATMATWPFLVLAGIAGVLFAVHIWRARRWRQSARAELSGIVQMENRATQWSMLLAFAAELSKRARHPLTLPAFAYRHPDTVSDSERAEFIVFLGAELGR
;
A
#
# COMPACT_ATOMS: atom_id res chain seq x y z
N MET A 1 -42.28 -49.95 19.84
CA MET A 1 -41.17 -49.14 20.37
C MET A 1 -41.82 -48.00 21.15
N ASN A 2 -41.71 -47.99 22.48
CA ASN A 2 -42.46 -47.08 23.35
C ASN A 2 -41.77 -45.72 23.44
N GLU A 3 -42.54 -44.64 23.55
CA GLU A 3 -42.02 -43.28 23.76
C GLU A 3 -41.07 -43.19 24.96
N ASP A 4 -41.36 -43.95 26.03
CA ASP A 4 -40.50 -44.04 27.21
C ASP A 4 -39.10 -44.57 26.90
N THR A 5 -38.97 -45.49 25.93
CA THR A 5 -37.66 -46.01 25.50
C THR A 5 -36.88 -44.99 24.67
N VAL A 6 -37.57 -44.14 23.91
CA VAL A 6 -36.97 -43.05 23.12
C VAL A 6 -36.51 -41.92 24.05
N LEU A 7 -37.31 -41.56 25.05
CA LEU A 7 -36.96 -40.56 26.07
C LEU A 7 -35.82 -41.03 26.98
N ALA A 8 -35.79 -42.32 27.34
CA ALA A 8 -34.69 -42.91 28.08
C ALA A 8 -33.38 -42.88 27.27
N GLN A 9 -33.42 -43.22 25.98
CA GLN A 9 -32.25 -43.13 25.09
C GLN A 9 -31.76 -41.70 24.90
N LEU A 10 -32.66 -40.72 24.76
CA LEU A 10 -32.30 -39.30 24.62
C LEU A 10 -31.64 -38.73 25.87
N ARG A 11 -32.08 -39.18 27.05
CA ARG A 11 -31.47 -38.80 28.33
C ARG A 11 -30.09 -39.44 28.53
N ASP A 12 -29.87 -40.61 27.95
CA ASP A 12 -28.61 -41.35 28.06
C ASP A 12 -27.54 -40.87 27.07
N ILE A 13 -27.92 -40.07 26.05
CA ILE A 13 -26.99 -39.27 25.26
C ILE A 13 -26.43 -38.18 26.17
N HIS A 14 -25.38 -38.54 26.91
CA HIS A 14 -24.51 -37.62 27.61
C HIS A 14 -23.87 -36.70 26.57
N LEU A 15 -24.49 -35.56 26.28
CA LEU A 15 -23.78 -34.46 25.65
C LEU A 15 -22.65 -34.05 26.60
N PRO A 16 -21.39 -34.06 26.16
CA PRO A 16 -20.27 -33.59 26.96
C PRO A 16 -20.58 -32.18 27.47
N ALA A 17 -20.65 -32.00 28.79
CA ALA A 17 -20.92 -30.70 29.43
C ALA A 17 -19.90 -29.62 29.00
N ASP A 18 -18.74 -30.05 28.50
CA ASP A 18 -17.64 -29.20 28.08
C ASP A 18 -17.79 -28.57 26.68
N LEU A 19 -18.80 -28.98 25.90
CA LEU A 19 -19.07 -28.37 24.59
C LEU A 19 -19.89 -27.08 24.68
N GLY A 20 -20.59 -26.82 25.80
CA GLY A 20 -21.55 -25.71 25.88
C GLY A 20 -20.94 -24.33 26.09
N ALA A 21 -19.81 -24.23 26.82
CA ALA A 21 -19.29 -22.95 27.29
C ALA A 21 -18.28 -22.29 26.33
N THR A 22 -17.54 -23.08 25.55
CA THR A 22 -16.46 -22.56 24.68
C THR A 22 -16.71 -22.76 23.19
N ALA A 23 -17.56 -23.72 22.79
CA ALA A 23 -17.86 -23.98 21.37
C ALA A 23 -18.48 -22.80 20.61
N PRO A 24 -19.44 -22.01 21.15
CA PRO A 24 -19.96 -20.86 20.40
C PRO A 24 -18.93 -19.75 20.28
N ALA A 25 -18.02 -19.58 21.26
CA ALA A 25 -16.98 -18.56 21.23
C ALA A 25 -15.86 -18.89 20.23
N THR A 26 -15.45 -20.15 20.12
CA THR A 26 -14.45 -20.60 19.14
C THR A 26 -15.01 -20.68 17.72
N MET A 27 -16.28 -21.04 17.53
CA MET A 27 -16.95 -20.97 16.21
C MET A 27 -17.26 -19.55 15.75
N ALA A 28 -17.50 -18.60 16.66
CA ALA A 28 -17.77 -17.21 16.26
C ALA A 28 -16.50 -16.43 15.91
N THR A 29 -15.32 -16.86 16.37
CA THR A 29 -14.06 -16.10 16.22
C THR A 29 -13.27 -16.44 14.95
N TRP A 30 -13.48 -17.61 14.34
CA TRP A 30 -12.76 -18.01 13.12
C TRP A 30 -12.94 -17.04 11.94
N PRO A 31 -14.12 -16.44 11.67
CA PRO A 31 -14.29 -15.51 10.56
C PRO A 31 -13.48 -14.23 10.78
N PHE A 32 -13.36 -13.78 12.04
CA PHE A 32 -12.55 -12.61 12.38
C PHE A 32 -11.07 -12.87 12.21
N LEU A 33 -10.59 -14.08 12.57
CA LEU A 33 -9.20 -14.46 12.35
C LEU A 33 -8.86 -14.56 10.85
N VAL A 34 -9.76 -15.14 10.05
CA VAL A 34 -9.58 -15.20 8.59
C VAL A 34 -9.60 -13.80 7.99
N LEU A 35 -10.56 -12.96 8.37
CA LEU A 35 -10.62 -11.57 7.92
C LEU A 35 -9.38 -10.78 8.31
N ALA A 36 -8.90 -10.93 9.55
CA ALA A 36 -7.67 -10.29 10.03
C ALA A 36 -6.44 -10.79 9.25
N GLY A 37 -6.38 -12.08 8.93
CA GLY A 37 -5.33 -12.65 8.07
C GLY A 37 -5.34 -12.04 6.67
N ILE A 38 -6.51 -11.97 6.02
CA ILE A 38 -6.67 -11.36 4.70
C ILE A 38 -6.30 -9.87 4.75
N ALA A 39 -6.81 -9.13 5.72
CA ALA A 39 -6.50 -7.71 5.91
C ALA A 39 -5.00 -7.49 6.13
N GLY A 40 -4.36 -8.34 6.93
CA GLY A 40 -2.92 -8.31 7.16
C GLY A 40 -2.11 -8.55 5.89
N VAL A 41 -2.49 -9.54 5.07
CA VAL A 41 -1.85 -9.80 3.77
C VAL A 41 -2.04 -8.61 2.83
N LEU A 42 -3.26 -8.08 2.70
CA LEU A 42 -3.53 -6.92 1.86
C LEU A 42 -2.74 -5.69 2.31
N PHE A 43 -2.63 -5.46 3.62
CA PHE A 43 -1.85 -4.37 4.19
C PHE A 43 -0.36 -4.55 3.91
N ALA A 44 0.18 -5.75 4.11
CA ALA A 44 1.58 -6.07 3.79
C ALA A 44 1.88 -5.87 2.30
N VAL A 45 0.99 -6.34 1.41
CA VAL A 45 1.10 -6.12 -0.04
C VAL A 45 1.03 -4.64 -0.38
N HIS A 46 0.14 -3.88 0.28
CA HIS A 46 0.01 -2.45 0.04
C HIS A 46 1.29 -1.69 0.42
N ILE A 47 1.89 -2.01 1.57
CA ILE A 47 3.18 -1.45 2.01
C ILE A 47 4.31 -1.87 1.07
N TRP A 48 4.36 -3.16 0.70
CA TRP A 48 5.40 -3.68 -0.18
C TRP A 48 5.33 -3.03 -1.56
N ARG A 49 4.13 -2.87 -2.13
CA ARG A 49 3.92 -2.21 -3.42
C ARG A 49 4.33 -0.74 -3.35
N ALA A 50 3.98 -0.03 -2.27
CA ALA A 50 4.42 1.35 -2.05
C ALA A 50 5.95 1.44 -1.96
N ARG A 51 6.60 0.55 -1.21
CA ARG A 51 8.07 0.48 -1.10
C ARG A 51 8.74 0.18 -2.44
N ARG A 52 8.25 -0.82 -3.16
CA ARG A 52 8.80 -1.23 -4.46
C ARG A 52 8.66 -0.12 -5.50
N TRP A 53 7.53 0.58 -5.52
CA TRP A 53 7.34 1.75 -6.38
C TRP A 53 8.34 2.87 -6.05
N ARG A 54 8.55 3.17 -4.76
CA ARG A 54 9.56 4.18 -4.36
C ARG A 54 10.96 3.79 -4.82
N GLN A 55 11.31 2.51 -4.78
CA GLN A 55 12.60 2.02 -5.27
C GLN A 55 12.72 2.17 -6.79
N SER A 56 11.70 1.79 -7.56
CA SER A 56 11.73 1.95 -9.02
C SER A 56 11.77 3.43 -9.42
N ALA A 57 11.00 4.28 -8.74
CA ALA A 57 10.95 5.71 -9.01
C ALA A 57 12.29 6.42 -8.71
N ARG A 58 13.02 5.97 -7.67
CA ARG A 58 14.40 6.45 -7.42
C ARG A 58 15.38 6.01 -8.50
N ALA A 59 15.27 4.78 -8.99
CA ALA A 59 16.10 4.30 -10.09
C ALA A 59 15.83 5.08 -11.39
N GLU A 60 14.56 5.38 -11.67
CA GLU A 60 14.14 6.19 -12.81
C GLU A 60 14.65 7.63 -12.71
N LEU A 61 14.51 8.28 -11.54
CA LEU A 61 15.08 9.60 -11.30
C LEU A 61 16.60 9.61 -11.51
N SER A 62 17.32 8.62 -10.98
CA SER A 62 18.76 8.47 -11.20
C SER A 62 19.11 8.30 -12.68
N GLY A 63 18.29 7.58 -13.45
CA GLY A 63 18.47 7.43 -14.90
C GLY A 63 18.30 8.75 -15.65
N ILE A 64 17.29 9.53 -15.28
CA ILE A 64 17.04 10.86 -15.87
C ILE A 64 18.19 11.83 -15.54
N VAL A 65 18.74 11.76 -14.33
CA VAL A 65 19.87 12.60 -13.91
C VAL A 65 21.15 12.33 -14.72
N GLN A 66 21.37 11.08 -15.14
CA GLN A 66 22.54 10.69 -15.93
C GLN A 66 22.45 11.06 -17.42
N MET A 67 21.30 11.58 -17.88
CA MET A 67 21.14 11.96 -19.29
C MET A 67 21.95 13.22 -19.64
N GLU A 68 22.72 13.11 -20.72
CA GLU A 68 23.58 14.19 -21.21
C GLU A 68 22.80 15.30 -21.94
N ASN A 69 21.65 14.95 -22.53
CA ASN A 69 20.79 15.91 -23.24
C ASN A 69 19.87 16.67 -22.27
N ARG A 70 20.18 17.95 -22.07
CA ARG A 70 19.48 18.85 -21.12
C ARG A 70 18.00 19.04 -21.42
N ALA A 71 17.63 19.21 -22.69
CA ALA A 71 16.23 19.46 -23.07
C ALA A 71 15.36 18.22 -22.80
N THR A 72 15.89 17.05 -23.13
CA THR A 72 15.22 15.76 -22.89
C THR A 72 15.19 15.41 -21.41
N GLN A 73 16.25 15.71 -20.67
CA GLN A 73 16.30 15.54 -19.22
C GLN A 73 15.20 16.36 -18.52
N TRP A 74 15.04 17.63 -18.88
CA TRP A 74 14.04 18.50 -18.27
C TRP A 74 12.61 18.03 -18.54
N SER A 75 12.30 17.62 -19.77
CA SER A 75 10.97 17.11 -20.10
C SER A 75 10.65 15.81 -19.35
N MET A 76 11.63 14.92 -19.18
CA MET A 76 11.46 13.71 -18.38
C MET A 76 11.28 14.01 -16.88
N LEU A 77 12.00 14.98 -16.32
CA LEU A 77 11.80 15.41 -14.93
C LEU A 77 10.39 15.95 -14.70
N LEU A 78 9.85 16.75 -15.64
CA LEU A 78 8.48 17.24 -15.57
C LEU A 78 7.44 16.12 -15.73
N ALA A 79 7.66 15.19 -16.66
CA ALA A 79 6.80 14.02 -16.84
C ALA A 79 6.77 13.16 -15.55
N PHE A 80 7.94 12.96 -14.95
CA PHE A 80 8.07 12.24 -13.69
C PHE A 80 7.38 12.97 -12.54
N ALA A 81 7.50 14.29 -12.45
CA ALA A 81 6.80 15.10 -11.46
C ALA A 81 5.27 15.02 -11.60
N ALA A 82 4.76 14.96 -12.83
CA ALA A 82 3.33 14.76 -13.10
C ALA A 82 2.86 13.33 -12.78
N GLU A 83 3.69 12.31 -12.96
CA GLU A 83 3.37 10.96 -12.49
C GLU A 83 3.39 10.88 -10.96
N LEU A 84 4.35 11.55 -10.32
CA LEU A 84 4.45 11.68 -8.87
C LEU A 84 3.19 12.35 -8.31
N SER A 85 2.73 13.45 -8.93
CA SER A 85 1.53 14.18 -8.47
C SER A 85 0.25 13.35 -8.59
N LYS A 86 0.15 12.47 -9.61
CA LYS A 86 -1.00 11.55 -9.76
C LYS A 86 -1.03 10.46 -8.69
N ARG A 87 0.14 10.04 -8.20
CA ARG A 87 0.26 8.97 -7.19
C ARG A 87 0.34 9.50 -5.76
N ALA A 88 0.76 10.75 -5.59
CA ALA A 88 0.76 11.43 -4.31
C ALA A 88 -0.67 11.57 -3.81
N ARG A 89 -0.89 11.29 -2.52
CA ARG A 89 -2.18 11.54 -1.84
C ARG A 89 -2.39 13.03 -1.52
N HIS A 90 -1.43 13.89 -1.89
CA HIS A 90 -1.42 15.32 -1.59
C HIS A 90 -1.11 16.13 -2.84
N PRO A 91 -1.62 17.38 -2.93
CA PRO A 91 -1.30 18.28 -4.02
C PRO A 91 0.19 18.62 -4.00
N LEU A 92 0.91 18.13 -5.01
CA LEU A 92 2.32 18.41 -5.18
C LEU A 92 2.49 19.88 -5.59
N THR A 93 3.01 20.69 -4.68
CA THR A 93 3.28 22.11 -4.99
C THR A 93 4.64 22.20 -5.68
N LEU A 94 4.62 22.34 -7.00
CA LEU A 94 5.83 22.45 -7.80
C LEU A 94 6.50 23.82 -7.57
N PRO A 95 7.84 23.88 -7.54
CA PRO A 95 8.56 25.14 -7.44
C PRO A 95 8.33 26.02 -8.67
N ALA A 96 8.36 27.35 -8.50
CA ALA A 96 7.99 28.32 -9.53
C ALA A 96 8.79 28.19 -10.84
N PHE A 97 10.03 27.71 -10.77
CA PHE A 97 10.87 27.48 -11.95
C PHE A 97 10.39 26.31 -12.82
N ALA A 98 9.57 25.38 -12.31
CA ALA A 98 9.02 24.26 -13.08
C ALA A 98 8.08 24.72 -14.21
N TYR A 99 7.54 25.94 -14.10
CA TYR A 99 6.67 26.56 -15.10
C TYR A 99 7.43 27.36 -16.16
N ARG A 100 8.76 27.49 -16.03
CA ARG A 100 9.59 28.21 -17.00
C ARG A 100 10.01 27.32 -18.17
N HIS A 101 10.30 27.95 -19.31
CA HIS A 101 10.78 27.25 -20.50
C HIS A 101 12.14 26.57 -20.19
N PRO A 102 12.40 25.33 -20.66
CA PRO A 102 13.64 24.58 -20.37
C PRO A 102 14.92 25.40 -20.57
N ASP A 103 14.97 26.21 -21.62
CA ASP A 103 16.14 27.01 -21.98
C ASP A 103 16.43 28.17 -21.01
N THR A 104 15.46 28.51 -20.16
CA THR A 104 15.57 29.58 -19.16
C THR A 104 15.86 29.06 -17.75
N VAL A 105 15.98 27.74 -17.59
CA VAL A 105 16.24 27.09 -16.30
C VAL A 105 17.73 26.83 -16.14
N SER A 106 18.31 27.42 -15.10
CA SER A 106 19.71 27.26 -14.74
C SER A 106 20.01 25.85 -14.23
N ASP A 107 21.27 25.43 -14.36
CA ASP A 107 21.74 24.12 -13.87
C ASP A 107 21.52 23.97 -12.35
N SER A 108 21.59 25.06 -11.58
CA SER A 108 21.28 25.09 -10.15
C SER A 108 19.80 24.84 -9.84
N GLU A 109 18.89 25.46 -10.60
CA GLU A 109 17.44 25.25 -10.42
C GLU A 109 17.05 23.81 -10.81
N ARG A 110 17.72 23.22 -11.80
CA ARG A 110 17.53 21.80 -12.14
C ARG A 110 17.99 20.88 -11.01
N ALA A 111 19.15 21.14 -10.42
CA ALA A 111 19.65 20.39 -9.27
C ALA A 111 18.69 20.50 -8.07
N GLU A 112 18.18 21.71 -7.81
CA GLU A 112 17.17 21.95 -6.78
C GLU A 112 15.88 21.14 -7.05
N PHE A 113 15.46 21.03 -8.31
CA PHE A 113 14.30 20.23 -8.68
C PHE A 113 14.49 18.73 -8.42
N ILE A 114 15.67 18.21 -8.74
CA ILE A 114 16.02 16.80 -8.48
C ILE A 114 16.00 16.52 -6.97
N VAL A 115 16.57 17.43 -6.16
CA VAL A 115 16.53 17.32 -4.69
C VAL A 115 15.10 17.39 -4.17
N PHE A 116 14.27 18.29 -4.70
CA PHE A 116 12.85 18.40 -4.35
C PHE A 116 12.09 17.09 -4.64
N LEU A 117 12.23 16.54 -5.84
CA LEU A 117 11.59 15.28 -6.22
C LEU A 117 12.10 14.10 -5.39
N GLY A 118 13.41 14.06 -5.09
CA GLY A 118 14.01 13.07 -4.21
C GLY A 118 13.49 13.14 -2.77
N ALA A 119 13.30 14.34 -2.23
CA ALA A 119 12.72 14.56 -0.92
C ALA A 119 11.26 14.11 -0.86
N GLU A 120 10.49 14.39 -1.91
CA GLU A 120 9.09 14.00 -1.98
C GLU A 120 8.91 12.48 -2.08
N LEU A 121 9.81 11.78 -2.78
CA LEU A 121 9.88 10.31 -2.76
C LEU A 121 10.19 9.72 -1.37
N GLY A 122 10.74 10.52 -0.47
CA GLY A 122 11.10 10.15 0.89
C GLY A 122 9.96 10.26 1.92
N ARG A 123 8.93 11.06 1.64
CA ARG A 123 7.73 11.22 2.48
C ARG A 123 6.77 10.02 2.30
#